data_AF-A0A0P0EXS2-F1
#
_entry.id   AF-A0A0P0EXS2-F1
#
_cell.length_a   1.000
_cell.length_b   1.000
_cell.length_c   1.000
_cell.angle_alpha   90.00
_cell.angle_beta   90.00
_cell.angle_gamma   90.00
#
_symmetry.space_group_name_H-M   'P 1'
#
loop_
_entity.id
_entity.type
_entity.pdbx_description
1 polymer ?
#
loop_
_entity_poly.entity_id
_entity_poly.type
_entity_poly.pdbx_seq_one_letter_code
_entity_poly.pdbx_strand_id
1 'polypeptide(L)'
;MATTAILTVNYTDNQLVAYLNGAQVYNRIGGGEAINEQVVLTGNLQAGVNQLLLVCVNFGGPAHAQGSVNINGRSQDFNFDTRRDDAPQGIVTQFYYAIDNS
;
A
#
# COMPACT_ATOMS: atom_id res chain seq x y z
N MET A 1 18.49 -5.02 -16.18
CA MET A 1 18.19 -3.63 -15.77
C MET A 1 17.90 -3.66 -14.30
N ALA A 2 18.26 -2.62 -13.52
CA ALA A 2 17.86 -2.59 -12.11
C ALA A 2 16.34 -2.52 -11.99
N THR A 3 15.72 -3.40 -11.20
CA THR A 3 14.27 -3.36 -10.98
C THR A 3 13.91 -2.07 -10.26
N THR A 4 12.91 -1.34 -10.76
CA THR A 4 12.36 -0.17 -10.09
C THR A 4 11.01 -0.49 -9.47
N ALA A 5 10.78 0.00 -8.25
CA ALA A 5 9.52 -0.17 -7.55
C ALA A 5 9.15 1.11 -6.79
N ILE A 6 7.94 1.61 -7.02
CA ILE A 6 7.39 2.81 -6.36
C ILE A 6 5.97 2.49 -5.89
N LEU A 7 5.69 2.69 -4.61
CA LEU A 7 4.34 2.71 -4.06
C LEU A 7 3.83 4.16 -4.06
N THR A 8 2.67 4.39 -4.65
CA THR A 8 1.94 5.66 -4.59
C THR A 8 0.68 5.47 -3.75
N VAL A 9 0.46 6.31 -2.76
CA VAL A 9 -0.75 6.31 -1.90
C VAL A 9 -1.51 7.59 -2.15
N ASN A 10 -2.71 7.48 -2.70
CA ASN A 10 -3.53 8.62 -3.08
C ASN A 10 -4.54 8.98 -2.00
N TYR A 11 -5.02 7.99 -1.25
CA TYR A 11 -6.09 8.18 -0.27
C TYR A 11 -6.07 7.10 0.81
N THR A 12 -6.35 7.47 2.06
CA THR A 12 -6.74 6.53 3.11
C THR A 12 -7.63 7.23 4.16
N ASP A 13 -8.77 6.63 4.49
CA ASP A 13 -9.68 7.16 5.54
C ASP A 13 -9.06 7.04 6.93
N ASN A 14 -8.45 5.89 7.21
CA ASN A 14 -7.85 5.56 8.50
C ASN A 14 -6.37 5.26 8.31
N GLN A 15 -5.93 4.01 8.37
CA GLN A 15 -4.51 3.71 8.31
C GLN A 15 -4.17 2.76 7.16
N LEU A 16 -3.08 3.09 6.46
CA LEU A 16 -2.42 2.20 5.51
C LEU A 16 -0.98 1.97 5.94
N VAL A 17 -0.61 0.69 6.09
CA VAL A 17 0.76 0.28 6.44
C VAL A 17 1.30 -0.60 5.31
N ALA A 18 2.55 -0.40 4.91
CA ALA A 18 3.22 -1.24 3.92
C ALA A 18 4.46 -1.91 4.51
N TYR A 19 4.63 -3.18 4.16
CA TYR A 19 5.79 -4.00 4.52
C TYR A 19 6.45 -4.55 3.26
N LEU A 20 7.77 -4.40 3.15
CA LEU A 20 8.59 -5.03 2.12
C LEU A 20 9.47 -6.08 2.78
N ASN A 21 9.33 -7.35 2.38
CA ASN A 21 10.04 -8.49 2.97
C ASN A 21 9.92 -8.54 4.51
N GLY A 22 8.74 -8.19 5.03
CA GLY A 22 8.46 -8.13 6.47
C GLY A 22 8.95 -6.87 7.20
N ALA A 23 9.74 -6.01 6.55
CA ALA A 23 10.14 -4.72 7.13
C ALA A 23 9.13 -3.62 6.78
N GLN A 24 8.69 -2.84 7.77
CA GLN A 24 7.79 -1.71 7.52
C GLN A 24 8.50 -0.63 6.70
N VAL A 25 7.92 -0.26 5.56
CA VAL A 25 8.45 0.78 4.65
C VAL A 25 7.54 2.01 4.56
N TYR A 26 6.29 1.89 5.01
CA TYR A 26 5.32 2.98 5.02
C TYR A 26 4.31 2.77 6.15
N ASN A 27 3.89 3.87 6.77
CA ASN A 27 2.81 3.88 7.75
C ASN A 27 2.18 5.28 7.75
N ARG A 28 0.93 5.36 7.32
CA ARG A 28 0.17 6.61 7.27
C ARG A 28 -1.16 6.42 7.97
N ILE A 29 -1.46 7.36 8.85
CA ILE A 29 -2.81 7.61 9.36
C ILE A 29 -3.35 8.80 8.56
N GLY A 30 -4.41 8.59 7.78
CA GLY A 30 -5.20 9.62 7.12
C GLY A 30 -6.44 10.01 7.93
N GLY A 31 -7.26 10.85 7.33
CA GLY A 31 -8.53 11.33 7.86
C GLY A 31 -9.56 11.62 6.75
N GLY A 32 -9.50 10.87 5.65
CA GLY A 32 -10.42 11.01 4.51
C GLY A 32 -10.04 12.09 3.51
N GLU A 33 -8.77 12.53 3.49
CA GLU A 33 -8.21 13.48 2.54
C GLU A 33 -7.37 12.81 1.43
N ALA A 34 -7.21 13.52 0.31
CA ALA A 34 -6.23 13.13 -0.72
C ALA A 34 -4.80 13.41 -0.24
N ILE A 35 -3.90 12.43 -0.39
CA ILE A 35 -2.56 12.44 0.22
C ILE A 35 -1.43 12.46 -0.85
N ASN A 36 -1.59 11.75 -1.98
CA ASN A 36 -0.61 11.64 -3.08
C ASN A 36 0.86 11.53 -2.63
N GLU A 37 1.14 10.57 -1.74
CA GLU A 37 2.47 10.27 -1.24
C GLU A 37 3.13 9.17 -2.08
N GLN A 38 4.45 9.27 -2.28
CA GLN A 38 5.23 8.26 -3.00
C GLN A 38 6.36 7.69 -2.12
N VAL A 39 6.52 6.38 -2.17
CA VAL A 39 7.57 5.63 -1.46
C VAL A 39 8.39 4.87 -2.49
N VAL A 40 9.68 5.22 -2.60
CA VAL A 40 10.63 4.54 -3.47
C VAL A 40 11.11 3.26 -2.77
N LEU A 41 10.77 2.10 -3.32
CA LEU A 41 11.09 0.79 -2.73
C LEU A 41 12.38 0.18 -3.31
N THR A 42 12.84 0.69 -4.46
CA THR A 42 13.98 0.16 -5.22
C THR A 42 15.23 -0.10 -4.36
N GLY A 43 15.56 0.82 -3.44
CA GLY A 43 16.75 0.69 -2.58
C GLY A 43 16.65 -0.38 -1.50
N ASN A 44 15.45 -0.94 -1.28
CA ASN A 44 15.17 -1.94 -0.26
C ASN A 44 14.93 -3.34 -0.85
N LEU A 45 14.99 -3.49 -2.18
CA LEU A 45 14.84 -4.78 -2.84
C LEU A 45 16.08 -5.66 -2.63
N GLN A 46 15.85 -6.92 -2.31
CA GLN A 46 16.84 -7.99 -2.25
C GLN A 46 16.90 -8.72 -3.60
N ALA A 47 17.97 -9.48 -3.85
CA ALA A 47 18.05 -10.32 -5.05
C ALA A 47 16.95 -11.40 -5.02
N GLY A 48 16.28 -11.61 -6.16
CA GLY A 48 15.17 -12.55 -6.30
C GLY A 48 13.80 -11.93 -6.00
N VAL A 49 12.87 -12.75 -5.50
CA VAL A 49 11.47 -12.34 -5.29
C VAL A 49 11.31 -11.61 -3.96
N ASN A 50 10.82 -10.38 -4.04
CA ASN A 50 10.48 -9.55 -2.89
C ASN A 50 8.96 -9.52 -2.69
N GLN A 51 8.52 -9.42 -1.45
CA GLN A 51 7.11 -9.41 -1.06
C GLN A 51 6.71 -8.05 -0.51
N LEU A 52 5.81 -7.36 -1.20
CA LEU A 52 5.18 -6.14 -0.70
C LEU A 52 3.77 -6.47 -0.21
N LEU A 53 3.51 -6.21 1.07
CA LEU A 53 2.22 -6.35 1.72
C LEU A 53 1.70 -4.97 2.13
N LEU A 54 0.51 -4.61 1.68
CA LEU A 54 -0.21 -3.42 2.13
C LEU A 54 -1.35 -3.87 3.04
N VAL A 55 -1.48 -3.23 4.21
CA VAL A 55 -2.51 -3.54 5.21
C VAL A 55 -3.33 -2.29 5.47
N CYS A 56 -4.63 -2.37 5.21
CA CYS A 56 -5.57 -1.29 5.52
C CYS A 56 -6.21 -1.58 6.88
N VAL A 57 -6.10 -0.63 7.80
CA VAL A 57 -6.64 -0.73 9.16
C VAL A 57 -7.68 0.34 9.34
N ASN A 58 -8.88 -0.05 9.74
CA ASN A 58 -9.97 0.85 10.08
C ASN A 58 -10.06 1.04 11.59
N PHE A 59 -10.21 2.29 12.03
CA PHE A 59 -10.46 2.63 13.44
C PHE A 59 -11.94 2.88 13.74
N GLY A 60 -12.77 2.92 12.71
CA GLY A 60 -14.21 3.17 12.77
C GLY A 60 -14.66 4.13 11.67
N GLY A 61 -15.94 4.09 11.33
CA GLY A 61 -16.50 4.84 10.21
C GLY A 61 -16.18 4.18 8.86
N PRO A 62 -16.28 4.95 7.75
CA PRO A 62 -15.91 4.50 6.42
C PRO A 62 -14.47 4.02 6.35
N ALA A 63 -14.23 2.98 5.54
CA ALA A 63 -12.89 2.49 5.24
C ALA A 63 -12.64 2.48 3.73
N HIS A 64 -11.80 3.41 3.29
CA HIS A 64 -11.29 3.53 1.92
C HIS A 64 -9.76 3.64 1.94
N ALA A 65 -9.10 2.96 1.00
CA ALA A 65 -7.69 3.13 0.70
C ALA A 65 -7.46 2.96 -0.80
N GLN A 66 -6.68 3.86 -1.40
CA GLN A 66 -6.44 3.89 -2.83
C GLN A 66 -5.01 4.32 -3.17
N GLY A 67 -4.44 3.69 -4.19
CA GLY A 67 -3.13 4.01 -4.70
C GLY A 67 -2.71 3.09 -5.83
N SER A 68 -1.40 3.02 -6.06
CA SER A 68 -0.82 2.10 -7.05
C SER A 68 0.59 1.67 -6.69
N VAL A 69 1.00 0.52 -7.21
CA VAL A 69 2.37 0.02 -7.15
C VAL A 69 2.90 -0.03 -8.58
N ASN A 70 3.92 0.77 -8.87
CA ASN A 70 4.62 0.78 -10.15
C ASN A 70 5.87 -0.10 -10.06
N ILE A 71 5.95 -1.14 -10.88
CA ILE A 71 7.10 -2.04 -10.98
C ILE A 71 7.61 -2.00 -12.42
N ASN A 72 8.85 -1.58 -12.63
CA ASN A 72 9.48 -1.48 -13.95
C ASN A 72 8.62 -0.71 -14.97
N GLY A 73 7.98 0.38 -14.54
CA GLY A 73 7.10 1.21 -15.37
C GLY A 73 5.67 0.69 -15.50
N ARG A 74 5.36 -0.52 -14.99
CA ARG A 74 4.01 -1.10 -15.02
C ARG A 74 3.29 -0.79 -13.71
N SER A 75 2.23 0.02 -13.78
CA SER A 75 1.39 0.35 -12.63
C SER A 75 0.33 -0.71 -12.39
N GLN A 76 0.15 -1.09 -11.13
CA GLN A 76 -0.96 -1.91 -10.64
C GLN A 76 -1.68 -1.15 -9.54
N ASP A 77 -2.95 -0.83 -9.76
CA ASP A 77 -3.72 -0.04 -8.80
C ASP A 77 -4.22 -0.94 -7.65
N PHE A 78 -4.32 -0.37 -6.46
CA PHE A 78 -5.14 -0.92 -5.38
C PHE A 78 -6.26 0.07 -5.05
N ASN A 79 -7.43 -0.48 -4.80
CA ASN A 79 -8.58 0.28 -4.35
C ASN A 79 -9.44 -0.63 -3.48
N PHE A 80 -9.58 -0.27 -2.21
CA PHE A 80 -10.53 -0.90 -1.30
C PHE A 80 -11.44 0.16 -0.75
N ASP A 81 -12.74 0.03 -0.97
CA ASP A 81 -13.72 1.03 -0.59
C ASP A 81 -14.98 0.34 -0.07
N THR A 82 -15.27 0.53 1.21
CA THR A 82 -16.49 0.00 1.84
C THR A 82 -17.67 0.97 1.78
N ARG A 83 -17.42 2.29 1.65
CA ARG A 83 -18.40 3.40 1.77
C ARG A 83 -19.47 3.22 2.85
N ARG A 84 -19.12 2.58 3.96
CA ARG A 84 -20.09 2.21 5.01
C ARG A 84 -19.60 2.68 6.36
N ASP A 85 -20.45 3.41 7.07
CA ASP A 85 -20.16 3.92 8.41
C ASP A 85 -19.98 2.80 9.46
N ASP A 86 -20.47 1.59 9.16
CA ASP A 86 -20.36 0.39 10.00
C ASP A 86 -19.26 -0.58 9.55
N ALA A 87 -18.28 -0.12 8.77
CA ALA A 87 -17.16 -0.97 8.37
C ALA A 87 -16.45 -1.53 9.63
N PRO A 88 -16.06 -2.84 9.62
CA PRO A 88 -15.40 -3.46 10.77
C PRO A 88 -14.15 -2.68 11.21
N GLN A 89 -13.90 -2.63 12.51
CA GLN A 89 -12.65 -2.10 13.06
C GLN A 89 -11.55 -3.17 12.99
N GLY A 90 -10.30 -2.73 12.82
CA GLY A 90 -9.14 -3.61 12.64
C GLY A 90 -8.71 -3.73 11.19
N ILE A 91 -8.07 -4.84 10.82
CA ILE A 91 -7.62 -5.07 9.44
C ILE A 91 -8.83 -5.35 8.56
N VAL A 92 -9.10 -4.46 7.61
CA VAL A 92 -10.26 -4.53 6.72
C VAL A 92 -9.94 -5.10 5.34
N THR A 93 -8.69 -4.94 4.89
CA THR A 93 -8.19 -5.59 3.68
C THR A 93 -6.67 -5.66 3.68
N GLN A 94 -6.14 -6.46 2.76
CA GLN A 94 -4.72 -6.55 2.47
C GLN A 94 -4.49 -6.71 0.96
N PHE A 95 -3.43 -6.07 0.45
CA PHE A 95 -2.97 -6.22 -0.93
C PHE A 95 -1.57 -6.80 -0.94
N TYR A 96 -1.32 -7.71 -1.87
CA TYR A 96 -0.04 -8.41 -1.99
C TYR A 96 0.52 -8.24 -3.39
N TYR A 97 1.82 -7.93 -3.47
CA TYR A 97 2.56 -7.81 -4.70
C TYR A 97 3.88 -8.57 -4.60
N ALA A 98 4.18 -9.37 -5.63
CA ALA A 98 5.50 -9.96 -5.82
C ALA A 98 6.32 -9.04 -6.75
N ILE A 99 7.54 -8.71 -6.34
CA ILE A 99 8.48 -7.89 -7.10
C ILE A 99 9.71 -8.73 -7.41
N ASP A 100 9.90 -9.09 -8.67
CA ASP A 100 11.08 -9.84 -9.12
C ASP A 100 12.27 -8.90 -9.36
N ASN A 101 13.39 -9.17 -8.69
CA ASN A 101 14.64 -8.42 -8.76
C ASN A 101 15.81 -9.37 -9.07
N SER A 102 15.71 -10.01 -10.24
CA SER A 102 16.72 -10.89 -10.83
C SER A 102 17.47 -10.22 -11.98
#